data_AF-A0A929Y9S4-F1
#
_entry.id   AF-A0A929Y9S4-F1
#
_cell.length_a   1.000
_cell.length_b   1.000
_cell.length_c   1.000
_cell.angle_alpha   90.00
_cell.angle_beta   90.00
_cell.angle_gamma   90.00
#
_symmetry.space_group_name_H-M   'P 1'
#
loop_
_entity.id
_entity.type
_entity.pdbx_description
1 polymer ?
#
loop_
_entity_poly.entity_id
_entity_poly.type
_entity_poly.pdbx_seq_one_letter_code
_entity_poly.pdbx_strand_id
1 'polypeptide(L)'
;MHTTRSDGHWDPDAAIRIYQEHGYDFLALTDHRNPSTGTKWDNSQDEEVVPSDHLLLLPGVEWDTGNGRTSPVYHIIGVGMDRET
;
A
#
# COMPACT_ATOMS: atom_id res chain seq x y z
N MET A 1 -3.01 4.16 1.63
CA MET A 1 -3.79 4.50 0.40
C MET A 1 -4.26 3.21 -0.27
N HIS A 2 -5.27 3.29 -1.14
CA HIS A 2 -5.89 2.11 -1.78
C HIS A 2 -5.55 2.03 -3.27
N THR A 3 -5.29 0.82 -3.75
CA THR A 3 -4.98 0.50 -5.14
C THR A 3 -6.08 -0.39 -5.73
N THR A 4 -5.93 -0.81 -6.99
CA THR A 4 -6.80 -1.82 -7.61
C THR A 4 -6.79 -3.18 -6.89
N ARG A 5 -5.90 -3.40 -5.92
CA ARG A 5 -5.91 -4.57 -5.03
C ARG A 5 -7.03 -4.57 -4.00
N SER A 6 -7.75 -3.46 -3.85
CA SER A 6 -9.02 -3.39 -3.13
C SER A 6 -10.04 -2.50 -3.86
N ASP A 7 -10.23 -1.26 -3.44
CA ASP A 7 -11.24 -0.32 -3.95
C ASP A 7 -10.63 0.97 -4.53
N GLY A 8 -9.31 1.01 -4.68
CA GLY A 8 -8.59 2.11 -5.28
C GLY A 8 -8.63 2.13 -6.81
N HIS A 9 -8.33 3.29 -7.39
CA HIS A 9 -8.39 3.50 -8.83
C HIS A 9 -7.10 3.08 -9.58
N TRP A 10 -5.95 3.31 -8.97
CA TRP A 10 -4.65 3.09 -9.60
C TRP A 10 -4.07 1.73 -9.25
N ASP A 11 -3.44 1.06 -10.21
CA ASP A 11 -2.62 -0.11 -9.92
C ASP A 11 -1.47 0.27 -8.96
N PRO A 12 -0.99 -0.66 -8.12
CA PRO A 12 0.07 -0.39 -7.14
C PRO A 12 1.27 0.35 -7.71
N ASP A 13 1.73 -0.09 -8.87
CA ASP A 13 2.86 0.47 -9.60
C ASP A 13 2.64 1.91 -10.05
N ALA A 14 1.46 2.20 -10.56
CA ALA A 14 1.10 3.55 -10.99
C ALA A 14 0.98 4.47 -9.77
N ALA A 15 0.36 3.99 -8.70
CA ALA A 15 0.24 4.75 -7.46
C ALA A 15 1.63 5.10 -6.88
N ILE A 16 2.52 4.11 -6.76
CA ILE A 16 3.88 4.31 -6.23
C ILE A 16 4.65 5.33 -7.08
N ARG A 17 4.61 5.21 -8.42
CA ARG A 17 5.22 6.18 -9.33
C ARG A 17 4.67 7.60 -9.12
N ILE A 18 3.36 7.76 -9.00
CA ILE A 18 2.73 9.07 -8.75
C ILE A 18 3.28 9.70 -7.46
N TYR A 19 3.28 8.98 -6.34
CA TYR A 19 3.77 9.53 -5.06
C TYR A 19 5.27 9.82 -5.11
N GLN A 20 6.04 8.99 -5.78
CA GLN A 20 7.48 9.21 -5.97
C GLN A 20 7.75 10.49 -6.79
N GLU A 21 7.07 10.69 -7.92
CA GLU A 21 7.20 11.88 -8.76
C GLU A 21 6.79 13.18 -8.04
N HIS A 22 5.89 13.07 -7.05
CA HIS A 22 5.49 14.19 -6.19
C HIS A 22 6.46 14.43 -5.02
N GLY A 23 7.55 13.67 -4.91
CA GLY A 23 8.63 13.89 -3.94
C GLY A 23 8.32 13.41 -2.53
N TYR A 24 7.49 12.39 -2.37
CA TYR A 24 7.27 11.77 -1.06
C TYR A 24 8.48 10.94 -0.61
N ASP A 25 8.78 10.95 0.69
CA ASP A 25 9.89 10.17 1.27
C ASP A 25 9.50 8.71 1.57
N PHE A 26 8.21 8.44 1.81
CA PHE A 26 7.70 7.10 2.08
C PHE A 26 6.25 6.92 1.65
N LEU A 27 5.84 5.66 1.44
CA LEU A 27 4.47 5.29 1.11
C LEU A 27 4.10 3.93 1.74
N ALA A 28 2.86 3.83 2.23
CA ALA A 28 2.25 2.57 2.64
C ALA A 28 0.99 2.29 1.80
N LEU A 29 0.98 1.16 1.12
CA LEU A 29 -0.23 0.62 0.47
C LEU A 29 -1.03 -0.12 1.54
N THR A 30 -2.27 0.29 1.75
CA THR A 30 -3.13 -0.15 2.86
C THR A 30 -4.45 -0.67 2.32
N ASP A 31 -4.39 -1.51 1.28
CA ASP A 31 -5.56 -2.12 0.69
C ASP A 31 -6.37 -2.93 1.71
N HIS A 32 -7.69 -2.97 1.52
CA HIS A 32 -8.60 -3.67 2.42
C HIS A 32 -8.24 -5.16 2.55
N ARG A 33 -7.80 -5.57 3.75
CA ARG A 33 -7.52 -6.96 4.12
C ARG A 33 -6.53 -7.65 3.19
N ASN A 34 -5.67 -6.87 2.53
CA ASN A 34 -4.70 -7.35 1.57
C ASN A 34 -3.32 -6.75 1.91
N PRO A 35 -2.53 -7.41 2.76
CA PRO A 35 -1.22 -6.90 3.16
C PRO A 35 -0.28 -6.72 1.98
N SER A 36 0.25 -5.50 1.83
CA SER A 36 1.38 -5.27 0.94
C SER A 36 2.66 -5.81 1.57
N THR A 37 3.45 -6.56 0.79
CA THR A 37 4.73 -7.14 1.23
C THR A 37 5.91 -6.42 0.56
N GLY A 38 7.06 -6.42 1.24
CA GLY A 38 8.30 -5.87 0.72
C GLY A 38 8.58 -4.42 1.13
N THR A 39 9.85 -4.12 1.38
CA THR A 39 10.35 -2.77 1.72
C THR A 39 10.95 -2.04 0.52
N LYS A 40 10.95 -2.68 -0.65
CA LYS A 40 11.50 -2.15 -1.90
C LYS A 40 10.56 -2.44 -3.05
N TRP A 41 10.43 -1.45 -3.92
CA TRP A 41 9.84 -1.61 -5.23
C TRP A 41 10.74 -2.49 -6.10
N ASP A 42 10.39 -3.76 -6.30
CA ASP A 42 11.06 -4.64 -7.26
C ASP A 42 10.27 -4.63 -8.57
N ASN A 43 10.75 -3.84 -9.51
CA ASN A 43 10.24 -3.68 -10.87
C ASN A 43 11.12 -4.41 -11.89
N SER A 44 11.77 -5.52 -11.52
CA SER A 44 12.66 -6.31 -12.39
C SER A 44 12.01 -6.88 -13.67
N GLN A 45 10.74 -6.56 -13.96
CA GLN A 45 10.05 -6.84 -15.21
C GLN A 45 9.94 -5.62 -16.15
N ASP A 46 10.25 -4.40 -15.69
CA ASP A 46 10.28 -3.18 -16.49
C ASP A 46 11.76 -2.80 -16.74
N GLU A 47 12.28 -3.05 -17.95
CA GLU A 47 13.70 -2.78 -18.32
C GLU A 47 14.12 -1.30 -18.22
N GLU A 48 13.18 -0.37 -18.02
CA GLU A 48 13.42 1.06 -18.11
C GLU A 48 12.84 1.86 -16.93
N VAL A 49 12.90 1.34 -15.72
CA VAL A 49 12.51 2.12 -14.53
C VAL A 49 13.65 2.13 -13.54
N VAL A 50 14.41 3.22 -13.58
CA VAL A 50 15.47 3.53 -12.62
C VAL A 50 14.83 3.51 -11.22
N PRO A 51 15.25 2.61 -10.31
CA PRO A 51 14.78 2.66 -8.94
C PRO A 51 15.23 4.01 -8.40
N SER A 52 14.23 4.79 -8.08
CA SER A 52 14.38 6.09 -7.48
C SER A 52 14.69 5.83 -6.02
N ASP A 53 15.95 5.96 -5.62
CA ASP A 53 16.45 5.60 -4.28
C ASP A 53 15.78 6.37 -3.10
N HIS A 54 14.76 7.18 -3.34
CA HIS A 54 14.20 8.14 -2.39
C HIS A 54 12.79 7.84 -1.87
N LEU A 55 12.08 6.81 -2.35
CA LEU A 55 10.76 6.45 -1.80
C LEU A 55 10.83 5.14 -1.00
N LEU A 56 10.74 5.24 0.32
CA LEU A 56 10.65 4.07 1.21
C LEU A 56 9.24 3.46 1.14
N LEU A 57 9.14 2.21 0.71
CA LEU A 57 7.89 1.46 0.81
C LEU A 57 7.79 0.76 2.15
N LEU A 58 6.68 1.03 2.85
CA LEU A 58 6.33 0.36 4.09
C LEU A 58 5.22 -0.66 3.82
N PRO A 59 5.39 -1.92 4.25
CA PRO A 59 4.29 -2.88 4.28
C PRO A 59 3.08 -2.28 5.00
N GLY A 60 1.89 -2.53 4.48
CA GLY A 60 0.67 -1.95 5.02
C GLY A 60 -0.59 -2.74 4.68
N VAL A 61 -1.64 -2.52 5.47
CA VAL A 61 -2.96 -3.14 5.31
C VAL A 61 -4.01 -2.30 6.03
N GLU A 62 -5.24 -2.29 5.53
CA GLU A 62 -6.39 -1.82 6.30
C GLU A 62 -7.26 -3.02 6.72
N TRP A 63 -7.42 -3.21 8.02
CA TRP A 63 -8.38 -4.15 8.60
C TRP A 63 -9.66 -3.43 8.98
N ASP A 64 -10.78 -4.14 8.93
CA ASP A 64 -12.08 -3.65 9.39
C ASP A 64 -12.69 -4.57 10.43
N THR A 65 -13.42 -3.98 11.38
CA THR A 65 -14.26 -4.73 12.32
C THR A 65 -15.56 -3.98 12.60
N GLY A 66 -16.60 -4.72 12.95
CA GLY A 66 -17.97 -4.22 13.09
C GLY A 66 -18.79 -4.36 11.81
N ASN A 67 -20.07 -4.02 11.87
CA ASN A 67 -21.01 -4.27 10.77
C ASN A 67 -21.95 -3.09 10.44
N GLY A 68 -21.79 -1.95 11.11
CA GLY A 68 -22.60 -0.75 10.91
C GLY A 68 -24.07 -0.92 11.30
N ARG A 69 -24.44 -2.04 11.96
CA ARG A 69 -25.81 -2.36 12.38
C ARG A 69 -25.90 -2.51 13.89
N THR A 70 -25.16 -3.48 14.42
CA THR A 70 -25.10 -3.81 15.85
C THR A 70 -23.83 -3.29 16.51
N SER A 71 -22.83 -2.94 15.71
CA SER A 71 -21.59 -2.32 16.14
C SER A 71 -21.11 -1.32 15.09
N PRO A 72 -20.48 -0.21 15.52
CA PRO A 72 -19.82 0.72 14.59
C PRO A 72 -18.72 0.00 13.81
N VAL A 73 -18.47 0.47 12.58
CA VAL A 73 -17.35 0.01 11.77
C VAL A 73 -16.11 0.78 12.17
N TYR A 74 -15.03 0.06 12.48
CA TYR A 74 -13.71 0.63 12.69
C TYR A 74 -12.78 0.13 11.61
N HIS A 75 -12.03 1.05 11.01
CA HIS A 75 -10.92 0.72 10.14
C HIS A 75 -9.61 0.90 10.92
N ILE A 76 -8.73 -0.09 10.80
CA ILE A 76 -7.50 -0.21 11.56
C ILE A 76 -6.36 -0.35 10.56
N ILE A 77 -5.50 0.67 10.51
CA ILE A 77 -4.37 0.70 9.59
C ILE A 77 -3.16 0.03 10.25
N GLY A 78 -2.67 -1.03 9.61
CA GLY A 78 -1.38 -1.64 9.91
C GLY A 78 -0.29 -1.03 9.04
N VAL A 79 0.84 -0.64 9.65
CA VAL A 79 2.03 -0.14 8.96
C VAL A 79 3.26 -0.87 9.50
N GLY A 80 4.13 -1.34 8.60
CA GLY A 80 5.30 -2.15 8.94
C GLY A 80 4.96 -3.59 9.33
N MET A 81 3.78 -4.09 8.95
CA MET A 81 3.39 -5.49 9.21
C MET A 81 4.01 -6.39 8.14
N ASP A 82 4.98 -7.21 8.52
CA ASP A 82 5.77 -8.06 7.60
C ASP A 82 5.27 -9.51 7.48
N ARG A 83 4.18 -9.85 8.17
CA ARG A 83 3.56 -11.18 8.19
C ARG A 83 2.11 -11.12 8.68
N GLU A 84 1.31 -12.08 8.25
CA GLU A 84 0.03 -12.41 8.91
C GLU A 84 0.34 -13.12 10.24
N THR A 85 -0.35 -12.73 11.31
CA THR A 85 -0.23 -13.36 12.64
C THR A 85 -1.04 -14.63 12.76
#